data_AF-A0A4S3TKE1-F1
#
_entry.id   AF-A0A4S3TKE1-F1
#
_cell.length_a   1.000
_cell.length_b   1.000
_cell.length_c   1.000
_cell.angle_alpha   90.00
_cell.angle_beta   90.00
_cell.angle_gamma   90.00
#
_symmetry.space_group_name_H-M   'P 1'
#
loop_
_entity.id
_entity.type
_entity.pdbx_description
1 polymer ?
#
loop_
_entity_poly.entity_id
_entity_poly.type
_entity_poly.pdbx_seq_one_letter_code
_entity_poly.pdbx_strand_id
1 'polypeptide(L)' 'MSATHGLLTPLGNGVYTITDSGEAYLDEEYDAESEIYLMETNGSVESRDGVGIGR' A
#
# COMPACT_ATOMS: atom_id res chain seq x y z
N MET A 1 10.42 -15.57 11.40
CA MET A 1 9.42 -14.68 10.81
C MET A 1 9.62 -14.74 9.30
N SER A 2 9.20 -15.77 8.56
CA SER A 2 7.89 -16.41 8.31
C SER A 2 6.89 -15.47 7.65
N ALA A 3 6.33 -15.90 6.53
CA ALA A 3 5.41 -15.22 5.61
C ALA A 3 4.03 -14.87 6.21
N THR A 4 3.98 -14.47 7.47
CA THR A 4 2.83 -14.68 8.36
C THR A 4 2.11 -13.38 8.78
N HIS A 5 2.35 -12.24 8.15
CA HIS A 5 1.59 -11.00 8.40
C HIS A 5 0.21 -11.01 7.73
N GLY A 6 -0.40 -12.19 7.59
CA GLY A 6 -1.68 -12.37 6.89
C GLY A 6 -1.64 -12.18 5.37
N LEU A 7 -0.47 -11.97 4.76
CA LEU A 7 -0.34 -11.71 3.31
C LEU A 7 -0.49 -12.97 2.44
N LEU A 8 -0.25 -14.15 3.01
CA LEU A 8 -0.36 -15.44 2.32
C LEU A 8 -1.23 -16.42 3.11
N THR A 9 -2.06 -17.18 2.40
CA THR A 9 -2.80 -18.32 2.96
C THR A 9 -2.14 -19.63 2.54
N PRO A 10 -1.74 -20.51 3.48
CA PRO A 10 -1.20 -21.81 3.14
C PRO A 10 -2.30 -22.75 2.62
N LEU A 11 -2.04 -23.43 1.50
CA LEU A 11 -2.91 -24.46 0.94
C LEU A 11 -2.40 -25.89 1.22
N GLY A 12 -1.17 -26.02 1.73
CA GLY A 12 -0.52 -27.29 2.05
C GLY A 12 0.61 -27.65 1.08
N ASN A 13 1.49 -28.59 1.47
CA ASN A 13 2.64 -29.03 0.65
C ASN A 13 3.58 -27.90 0.20
N GLY A 14 3.71 -26.84 0.98
CA GLY A 14 4.51 -25.66 0.62
C GLY A 14 3.86 -24.76 -0.42
N VAL A 15 2.60 -25.00 -0.78
CA VAL A 15 1.82 -24.13 -1.67
C VAL A 15 1.11 -23.05 -0.85
N TYR A 16 1.14 -21.84 -1.36
CA TYR A 16 0.51 -20.66 -0.78
C TYR A 16 -0.30 -19.93 -1.85
N THR A 17 -1.35 -19.23 -1.42
CA THR A 17 -2.06 -18.24 -2.24
C THR A 17 -1.94 -16.87 -1.60
N ILE A 18 -1.98 -15.83 -2.42
CA ILE A 18 -2.04 -14.44 -1.95
C ILE A 18 -3.40 -14.14 -1.31
N THR A 19 -3.42 -13.28 -0.31
CA THR A 19 -4.65 -12.74 0.31
C THR A 19 -4.93 -11.34 -0.22
N ASP A 20 -6.13 -10.81 0.03
CA ASP A 20 -6.49 -9.43 -0.34
C ASP A 20 -5.50 -8.40 0.24
N SER A 21 -5.07 -8.55 1.51
CA SER A 21 -4.04 -7.69 2.11
C SER A 21 -2.67 -7.90 1.48
N GLY A 22 -2.39 -9.11 0.98
CA GLY A 22 -1.19 -9.41 0.21
C GLY A 22 -1.17 -8.71 -1.14
N GLU A 23 -2.30 -8.67 -1.84
CA GLU A 23 -2.47 -7.89 -3.08
C GLU A 23 -2.31 -6.40 -2.78
N ALA A 24 -3.00 -5.88 -1.75
CA ALA A 24 -2.87 -4.48 -1.34
C ALA A 24 -1.44 -4.09 -0.92
N TYR A 25 -0.66 -5.01 -0.34
CA TYR A 25 0.76 -4.75 -0.06
C TYR A 25 1.59 -4.58 -1.34
N LEU A 26 1.31 -5.36 -2.38
CA LEU A 26 1.98 -5.25 -3.68
C LEU A 26 1.59 -3.96 -4.41
N ASP A 27 0.38 -3.47 -4.18
CA ASP A 27 -0.14 -2.22 -4.75
C ASP A 27 0.19 -0.97 -3.91
N GLU A 28 1.02 -1.11 -2.87
CA GLU A 28 1.39 -0.03 -1.93
C GLU A 28 0.19 0.57 -1.16
N GLU A 29 -0.89 -0.19 -1.01
CA GLU A 29 -2.12 0.17 -0.29
C GLU A 29 -2.20 -0.46 1.11
N TYR A 30 -1.22 -1.26 1.52
CA TYR A 30 -1.17 -1.90 2.83
C TYR A 30 0.24 -1.86 3.43
N ASP A 31 0.37 -1.37 4.65
CA ASP A 31 1.61 -1.41 5.43
C ASP A 31 1.67 -2.71 6.22
N ALA A 32 2.56 -3.62 5.81
CA ALA A 32 2.74 -4.92 6.46
C ALA A 32 3.48 -4.87 7.81
N GLU A 33 4.23 -3.79 8.08
CA GLU A 33 4.89 -3.60 9.39
C GLU A 33 3.86 -3.17 10.44
N SER A 34 2.98 -2.24 10.05
CA SER A 34 1.95 -1.67 10.92
C SER A 34 0.62 -2.43 10.88
N GLU A 35 0.44 -3.35 9.92
CA GLU A 35 -0.77 -4.14 9.64
C GLU A 35 -2.02 -3.28 9.42
N ILE A 36 -1.90 -2.20 8.63
CA ILE A 36 -2.98 -1.26 8.32
C ILE A 36 -3.08 -0.98 6.82
N TYR A 37 -4.32 -0.75 6.35
CA TYR A 37 -4.55 -0.22 5.00
C TYR A 37 -4.17 1.26 4.93
N LEU A 38 -3.40 1.60 3.92
CA LEU A 38 -3.04 2.96 3.57
C LEU A 38 -4.22 3.55 2.80
N MET A 39 -4.85 4.57 3.37
CA MET A 39 -5.83 5.34 2.60
C MET A 39 -5.09 6.10 1.51
N GLU A 40 -5.50 5.91 0.26
CA GLU A 40 -5.04 6.77 -0.84
C GLU A 40 -5.51 8.21 -0.54
N THR A 41 -4.69 8.97 0.18
CA THR A 41 -4.71 10.43 0.08
C THR A 41 -4.17 10.70 -1.32
N ASN A 42 -5.09 10.69 -2.28
CA ASN A 42 -4.80 11.08 -3.64
C ASN A 42 -4.30 12.53 -3.55
N GLY A 43 -3.00 12.69 -3.70
CA GLY A 43 -2.30 13.93 -3.47
C GLY A 43 -2.85 14.99 -4.42
N SER A 44 -3.82 15.77 -3.94
CA SER A 44 -4.13 17.09 -4.47
C SER A 44 -2.92 17.97 -4.22
N VAL A 45 -1.87 17.77 -5.02
CA VAL A 45 -0.83 18.78 -5.19
C VAL A 45 -1.51 19.90 -5.97
N GLU A 46 -2.23 20.76 -5.26
CA GLU A 46 -2.53 22.08 -5.78
C GLU A 46 -1.20 22.82 -5.84
N SER A 47 -0.49 22.65 -6.96
CA SER A 47 0.51 23.61 -7.39
C SER A 47 -0.20 24.95 -7.54
N ARG A 48 -0.19 25.75 -6.47
CA ARG A 48 -0.59 27.15 -6.56
C ARG A 48 0.46 27.83 -7.42
N ASP A 49 0.05 28.05 -8.66
CA ASP A 49 0.74 28.81 -9.68
C ASP A 49 1.56 29.95 -9.09
N GLY A 50 2.84 29.99 -9.48
CA GLY A 50 3.71 31.10 -9.18
C GLY A 50 3.13 32.40 -9.75
N VAL A 51 2.59 33.25 -8.88
CA VAL A 51 2.30 34.64 -9.23
C VAL A 51 3.58 35.44 -9.06
N GLY A 52 4.44 35.34 -10.07
CA GLY A 52 5.34 36.42 -10.44
C GLY A 52 4.56 37.44 -11.24
N ILE A 53 4.12 38.53 -10.61
CA ILE A 53 3.86 39.79 -11.32
C ILE A 53 4.73 40.86 -10.70
N GLY A 54 5.80 41.19 -11.41
CA GLY A 54 6.56 42.41 -11.16
C GLY A 54 5.75 43.63 -11.56
N ARG A 55 5.70 44.60 -10.66
CA ARG A 55 6.17 45.99 -10.81
C ARG A 55 5.74 46.77 -9.58
#